data_AF-A0A8X7Y9W6-F1
#
_entry.id   AF-A0A8X7Y9W6-F1
#
_cell.length_a   1.000
_cell.length_b   1.000
_cell.length_c   1.000
_cell.angle_alpha   90.00
_cell.angle_beta   90.00
_cell.angle_gamma   90.00
#
_symmetry.space_group_name_H-M   'P 1'
#
loop_
_entity.id
_entity.type
_entity.pdbx_description
1 polymer ?
#
loop_
_entity_poly.entity_id
_entity_poly.type
_entity_poly.pdbx_seq_one_letter_code
_entity_poly.pdbx_strand_id
1 'polypeptide(L)'
;MSQQPANVEFQVPVEYFQRSKRTDLPEISSEDRFQSSVLREVGLMAKFSKKLSKTDVRKRLAVPTRSLSSLPSFDGAHAVYFQAVDESGEVWTFKCSVRKRRHPKPVLSKDWLAFVDSKGLKAGDMIEFYKETNEAATAHAYRVRAERQIKIFGVVFGYAPVTATSHESSNVSPI
;
A
#
# COMPACT_ATOMS: atom_id res chain seq x y z
N MET A 1 56.87 44.45 -18.33
CA MET A 1 57.75 43.72 -19.27
C MET A 1 57.65 42.25 -18.93
N SER A 2 57.43 41.45 -19.97
CA SER A 2 57.12 40.03 -20.00
C SER A 2 58.08 39.17 -19.17
N GLN A 3 57.57 38.07 -18.60
CA GLN A 3 58.18 36.75 -18.67
C GLN A 3 57.20 35.65 -18.22
N GLN A 4 56.82 34.77 -19.14
CA GLN A 4 56.40 33.39 -18.85
C GLN A 4 57.63 32.51 -18.62
N PRO A 5 57.47 31.40 -17.88
CA PRO A 5 57.75 30.07 -18.46
C PRO A 5 56.74 29.02 -17.95
N ALA A 6 56.68 27.75 -18.34
CA ALA A 6 57.03 26.95 -19.52
C ALA A 6 56.29 25.60 -19.32
N ASN A 7 56.05 24.87 -20.41
CA ASN A 7 55.36 23.58 -20.52
C ASN A 7 55.88 22.46 -19.60
N VAL A 8 55.01 21.52 -19.18
CA VAL A 8 55.21 20.04 -19.13
C VAL A 8 53.81 19.39 -19.11
N GLU A 9 53.29 18.91 -20.25
CA GLU A 9 53.31 17.53 -20.78
C GLU A 9 52.35 16.54 -20.08
N PHE A 10 51.57 15.86 -20.92
CA PHE A 10 50.35 15.12 -20.65
C PHE A 10 50.67 13.63 -20.56
N GLN A 11 50.46 13.00 -19.41
CA GLN A 11 50.27 11.55 -19.35
C GLN A 11 49.52 11.15 -18.08
N VAL A 12 48.22 10.89 -18.20
CA VAL A 12 47.45 10.15 -17.20
C VAL A 12 47.61 8.65 -17.50
N PRO A 13 48.19 7.84 -16.59
CA PRO A 13 48.26 6.41 -16.78
C PRO A 13 46.88 5.78 -16.61
N VAL A 14 46.59 4.90 -17.56
CA VAL A 14 45.45 3.98 -17.58
C VAL A 14 45.74 2.82 -16.62
N GLU A 15 44.66 2.25 -16.05
CA GLU A 15 44.57 1.04 -15.23
C GLU A 15 44.86 1.25 -13.72
N TYR A 16 44.11 0.70 -12.75
CA TYR A 16 43.45 -0.59 -12.69
C TYR A 16 42.13 -0.56 -11.92
N PHE A 17 41.27 -1.43 -12.39
CA PHE A 17 39.96 -1.86 -11.91
C PHE A 17 39.97 -2.35 -10.45
N GLN A 18 39.22 -1.69 -9.55
CA GLN A 18 38.61 -2.36 -8.39
C GLN A 18 37.13 -1.99 -8.27
N ARG A 19 36.35 -2.92 -8.80
CA ARG A 19 34.90 -3.15 -8.74
C ARG A 19 34.29 -2.83 -7.36
N SER A 20 33.79 -1.60 -7.19
CA SER A 20 32.77 -1.32 -6.18
C SER A 20 31.41 -1.76 -6.72
N LYS A 21 30.72 -2.63 -5.97
CA LYS A 21 29.48 -3.26 -6.37
C LYS A 21 28.40 -2.18 -6.56
N ARG A 22 27.87 -2.05 -7.77
CA ARG A 22 26.53 -1.50 -7.99
C ARG A 22 25.56 -2.31 -7.15
N THR A 23 25.13 -1.73 -6.04
CA THR A 23 23.78 -2.01 -5.54
C THR A 23 22.84 -1.26 -6.47
N ASP A 24 22.27 -1.98 -7.43
CA ASP A 24 21.14 -1.51 -8.20
C ASP A 24 19.95 -1.34 -7.22
N LEU A 25 19.90 -0.18 -6.57
CA LEU A 25 18.66 0.30 -5.97
C LEU A 25 17.72 0.56 -7.15
N PRO A 26 16.47 0.08 -7.11
CA PRO A 26 15.54 0.38 -8.19
C PRO A 26 15.43 1.90 -8.30
N GLU A 27 15.65 2.42 -9.51
CA GLU A 27 15.39 3.81 -9.84
C GLU A 27 13.87 4.00 -9.68
N ILE A 28 13.49 4.50 -8.50
CA ILE A 28 12.10 4.76 -8.16
C ILE A 28 11.58 5.76 -9.20
N SER A 29 10.54 5.33 -9.94
CA SER A 29 9.90 6.12 -10.99
C SER A 29 9.64 7.53 -10.49
N SER A 30 9.80 8.53 -11.37
CA SER A 30 9.42 9.91 -11.09
C SER A 30 7.98 10.03 -10.58
N GLU A 31 7.08 9.14 -11.02
CA GLU A 31 5.71 9.04 -10.53
C GLU A 31 5.65 8.52 -9.10
N ASP A 32 6.44 7.52 -8.73
CA ASP A 32 6.53 7.03 -7.35
C ASP A 32 7.11 8.10 -6.41
N ARG A 33 8.07 8.91 -6.90
CA ARG A 33 8.64 10.04 -6.14
C ARG A 33 7.61 11.17 -5.95
N PHE A 34 6.83 11.46 -6.99
CA PHE A 34 5.76 12.45 -6.95
C PHE A 34 4.61 11.99 -6.05
N GLN A 35 4.15 10.74 -6.19
CA GLN A 35 3.17 10.11 -5.30
C GLN A 35 3.69 10.04 -3.87
N SER A 36 4.97 9.72 -3.63
CA SER A 36 5.57 9.75 -2.29
C SER A 36 5.64 11.16 -1.70
N SER A 37 5.84 12.20 -2.53
CA SER A 37 5.82 13.60 -2.10
C SER A 37 4.40 14.05 -1.76
N VAL A 38 3.42 13.76 -2.62
CA VAL A 38 2.01 14.08 -2.41
C VAL A 38 1.48 13.35 -1.16
N LEU A 39 1.80 12.07 -0.97
CA LEU A 39 1.43 11.28 0.22
C LEU A 39 2.19 11.68 1.51
N ARG A 40 3.21 12.54 1.42
CA ARG A 40 3.83 13.19 2.58
C ARG A 40 3.17 14.52 2.90
N GLU A 41 2.65 15.21 1.89
CA GLU A 41 1.98 16.51 2.00
C GLU A 41 0.50 16.36 2.44
N VAL A 42 -0.21 15.34 1.94
CA VAL A 42 -1.41 14.81 2.60
C VAL A 42 -0.93 13.77 3.61
N GLY A 43 -1.23 13.90 4.91
CA GLY A 43 -0.69 13.04 5.98
C GLY A 43 -1.15 11.56 5.96
N LEU A 44 -1.19 10.91 4.80
CA LEU A 44 -1.63 9.54 4.56
C LEU A 44 -0.41 8.62 4.49
N MET A 45 0.03 8.10 5.63
CA MET A 45 1.07 7.06 5.62
C MET A 45 0.43 5.71 5.34
N ALA A 46 0.72 5.15 4.16
CA ALA A 46 0.39 3.77 3.81
C ALA A 46 0.97 2.80 4.86
N LYS A 47 0.10 2.03 5.50
CA LYS A 47 0.42 1.12 6.60
C LYS A 47 0.77 -0.25 6.08
N PHE A 48 0.02 -0.75 5.09
CA PHE A 48 0.40 -1.91 4.28
C PHE A 48 -0.42 -2.04 3.01
N SER A 49 0.19 -2.66 2.00
CA SER A 49 -0.47 -3.15 0.80
C SER A 49 -0.32 -4.67 0.70
N LYS A 50 -1.27 -5.33 0.05
CA LYS A 50 -1.24 -6.78 -0.16
C LYS A 50 -2.05 -7.21 -1.37
N LYS A 51 -1.45 -8.05 -2.21
CA LYS A 51 -2.18 -8.84 -3.21
C LYS A 51 -2.98 -9.96 -2.54
N LEU A 52 -4.29 -9.99 -2.79
CA LEU A 52 -5.22 -10.93 -2.19
C LEU A 52 -4.99 -12.35 -2.72
N SER A 53 -4.80 -13.28 -1.80
CA SER A 53 -4.80 -14.71 -2.10
C SER A 53 -6.22 -15.28 -2.10
N LYS A 54 -6.36 -16.49 -2.64
CA LYS A 54 -7.60 -17.27 -2.55
C LYS A 54 -8.12 -17.43 -1.11
N THR A 55 -7.22 -17.54 -0.13
CA THR A 55 -7.60 -17.66 1.28
C THR A 55 -8.06 -16.34 1.87
N ASP A 56 -7.49 -15.22 1.42
CA ASP A 56 -7.90 -13.90 1.88
C ASP A 56 -9.35 -13.65 1.48
N VAL A 57 -9.69 -13.85 0.21
CA VAL A 57 -11.05 -13.64 -0.31
C VAL A 57 -12.06 -14.58 0.34
N ARG A 58 -11.69 -15.82 0.69
CA ARG A 58 -12.64 -16.83 1.21
C ARG A 58 -12.76 -16.91 2.72
N LYS A 59 -11.82 -16.36 3.49
CA LYS A 59 -11.78 -16.57 4.95
C LYS A 59 -11.50 -15.29 5.73
N ARG A 60 -10.27 -14.78 5.61
CA ARG A 60 -9.75 -13.69 6.44
C ARG A 60 -8.49 -13.11 5.80
N LEU A 61 -8.28 -11.81 5.92
CA LEU A 61 -7.07 -11.17 5.41
C LEU A 61 -5.88 -11.50 6.30
N ALA A 62 -4.89 -12.20 5.76
CA ALA A 62 -3.62 -12.40 6.45
C ALA A 62 -2.71 -11.19 6.26
N VAL A 63 -2.57 -10.35 7.27
CA VAL A 63 -1.78 -9.11 7.18
C VAL A 63 -0.28 -9.46 7.09
N PRO A 64 0.53 -8.75 6.27
CA PRO A 64 1.97 -8.93 6.25
C PRO A 64 2.57 -8.74 7.66
N THR A 65 3.49 -9.62 8.08
CA THR A 65 4.03 -9.54 9.46
C THR A 65 4.87 -8.27 9.66
N ARG A 66 5.51 -7.78 8.60
CA ARG A 66 6.30 -6.53 8.62
C ARG A 66 5.44 -5.28 8.88
N SER A 67 4.14 -5.35 8.65
CA SER A 67 3.22 -4.25 8.89
C SER A 67 2.48 -4.36 10.22
N LEU A 68 2.94 -5.21 11.14
CA LEU A 68 2.35 -5.33 12.47
C LEU A 68 2.44 -4.02 13.25
N SER A 69 3.56 -3.30 13.16
CA SER A 69 3.75 -1.97 13.79
C SER A 69 2.83 -0.89 13.22
N SER A 70 2.24 -1.15 12.06
CA SER A 70 1.34 -0.25 11.36
C SER A 70 -0.13 -0.42 11.76
N LEU A 71 -0.45 -1.45 12.55
CA LEU A 71 -1.78 -1.77 13.05
C LEU A 71 -2.06 -1.05 14.38
N PRO A 72 -3.33 -1.03 14.86
CA PRO A 72 -3.64 -0.46 16.17
C PRO A 72 -2.86 -1.19 17.26
N SER A 73 -2.49 -0.46 18.33
CA SER A 73 -1.94 -1.10 19.53
C SER A 73 -2.92 -2.14 20.06
N PHE A 74 -2.38 -3.26 20.51
CA PHE A 74 -3.16 -4.32 21.11
C PHE A 74 -3.32 -4.15 22.62
N ASP A 75 -2.58 -3.22 23.24
CA ASP A 75 -2.63 -2.90 24.68
C ASP A 75 -2.59 -4.15 25.59
N GLY A 76 -1.73 -5.11 25.24
CA GLY A 76 -1.58 -6.39 25.95
C GLY A 76 -2.63 -7.46 25.60
N ALA A 77 -3.69 -7.12 24.87
CA ALA A 77 -4.65 -8.07 24.34
C ALA A 77 -4.11 -8.83 23.10
N HIS A 78 -4.83 -9.87 22.69
CA HIS A 78 -4.50 -10.63 21.47
C HIS A 78 -5.30 -10.21 20.23
N ALA A 79 -6.28 -9.33 20.42
CA ALA A 79 -7.11 -8.80 19.36
C ALA A 79 -7.55 -7.38 19.68
N VAL A 80 -7.69 -6.57 18.62
CA VAL A 80 -8.15 -5.18 18.69
C VAL A 80 -9.15 -4.95 17.57
N TYR A 81 -10.16 -4.12 17.83
CA TYR A 81 -11.10 -3.64 16.83
C TYR A 81 -10.66 -2.27 16.34
N PHE A 82 -10.75 -2.03 15.04
CA PHE A 82 -10.54 -0.72 14.47
C PHE A 82 -11.48 -0.50 13.29
N GLN A 83 -11.78 0.76 13.04
CA GLN A 83 -12.61 1.17 11.92
C GLN A 83 -11.74 1.72 10.80
N ALA A 84 -12.08 1.38 9.56
CA ALA A 84 -11.49 1.99 8.38
C ALA A 84 -12.60 2.48 7.44
N VAL A 85 -12.38 3.65 6.85
CA VAL A 85 -13.31 4.23 5.88
C VAL A 85 -12.82 3.94 4.47
N ASP A 86 -13.70 3.47 3.60
CA ASP A 86 -13.35 3.23 2.20
C ASP A 86 -13.50 4.50 1.32
N GLU A 87 -13.25 4.35 0.02
CA GLU A 87 -13.33 5.44 -0.96
C GLU A 87 -14.75 5.97 -1.15
N SER A 88 -15.77 5.16 -0.88
CA SER A 88 -17.18 5.57 -0.89
C SER A 88 -17.63 6.26 0.40
N GLY A 89 -16.75 6.36 1.40
CA GLY A 89 -17.10 6.90 2.71
C GLY A 89 -17.78 5.90 3.65
N GLU A 90 -17.88 4.63 3.27
CA GLU A 90 -18.47 3.57 4.09
C GLU A 90 -17.49 3.13 5.18
N VAL A 91 -18.00 2.95 6.41
CA VAL A 91 -17.19 2.62 7.58
C VAL A 91 -17.23 1.11 7.83
N TRP A 92 -16.06 0.49 7.81
CA TRP A 92 -15.89 -0.95 8.03
C TRP A 92 -15.21 -1.23 9.37
N THR A 93 -15.76 -2.14 10.17
CA THR A 93 -15.20 -2.50 11.47
C THR A 93 -14.41 -3.80 11.38
N PHE A 94 -13.09 -3.71 11.41
CA PHE A 94 -12.21 -4.87 11.34
C PHE A 94 -11.74 -5.30 12.73
N LYS A 95 -11.72 -6.62 12.96
CA LYS A 95 -11.04 -7.24 14.10
C LYS A 95 -9.68 -7.70 13.65
N CYS A 96 -8.63 -7.08 14.17
CA CYS A 96 -7.28 -7.59 14.03
C CYS A 96 -6.98 -8.56 15.18
N SER A 97 -6.42 -9.73 14.88
CA SER A 97 -5.95 -10.66 15.91
C SER A 97 -4.58 -11.22 15.56
N VAL A 98 -3.76 -11.49 16.58
CA VAL A 98 -2.42 -12.04 16.41
C VAL A 98 -2.38 -13.45 16.99
N ARG A 99 -1.77 -14.39 16.25
CA ARG A 99 -1.59 -15.76 16.72
C ARG A 99 -0.70 -15.81 17.97
N LYS A 100 -1.12 -16.56 18.99
CA LYS A 100 -0.42 -16.70 20.29
C LYS A 100 0.90 -17.48 20.27
N ARG A 101 1.21 -18.26 19.22
CA ARG A 101 2.38 -19.17 19.18
C ARG A 101 3.19 -18.97 17.91
N ARG A 102 4.53 -19.07 18.06
CA ARG A 102 5.61 -19.00 17.04
C ARG A 102 5.17 -18.29 15.75
N HIS A 103 5.66 -17.05 15.59
CA HIS A 103 5.35 -16.10 14.52
C HIS A 103 4.00 -15.38 14.72
N PRO A 104 4.02 -14.15 15.28
CA PRO A 104 2.82 -13.33 15.42
C PRO A 104 2.32 -12.96 14.02
N LYS A 105 1.39 -13.75 13.49
CA LYS A 105 0.75 -13.51 12.20
C LYS A 105 -0.56 -12.76 12.44
N PRO A 106 -0.63 -11.46 12.09
CA PRO A 106 -1.87 -10.70 12.19
C PRO A 106 -2.88 -11.16 11.14
N VAL A 107 -4.16 -11.18 11.52
CA VAL A 107 -5.28 -11.48 10.62
C VAL A 107 -6.44 -10.52 10.87
N LEU A 108 -7.09 -10.05 9.80
CA LEU A 108 -8.36 -9.31 9.87
C LEU A 108 -9.53 -10.25 9.58
N SER A 109 -10.54 -10.25 10.44
CA SER A 109 -11.67 -11.19 10.31
C SER A 109 -13.05 -10.54 10.34
N LYS A 110 -13.38 -9.76 11.38
CA LYS A 110 -14.70 -9.12 11.49
C LYS A 110 -14.90 -8.19 10.29
N ASP A 111 -16.08 -8.28 9.68
CA ASP A 111 -16.54 -7.55 8.49
C ASP A 111 -15.66 -7.65 7.23
N TRP A 112 -14.60 -8.46 7.27
CA TRP A 112 -13.71 -8.67 6.12
C TRP A 112 -14.41 -9.31 4.93
N LEU A 113 -15.19 -10.38 5.15
CA LEU A 113 -15.90 -11.05 4.06
C LEU A 113 -17.04 -10.19 3.51
N ALA A 114 -17.75 -9.46 4.38
CA ALA A 114 -18.76 -8.49 3.95
C ALA A 114 -18.14 -7.38 3.07
N PHE A 115 -16.94 -6.90 3.42
CA PHE A 115 -16.18 -5.96 2.60
C PHE A 115 -15.78 -6.57 1.25
N VAL A 116 -15.27 -7.80 1.24
CA VAL A 116 -14.92 -8.53 0.01
C VAL A 116 -16.13 -8.68 -0.90
N ASP A 117 -17.29 -9.05 -0.36
CA ASP A 117 -18.52 -9.26 -1.11
C ASP A 117 -19.07 -7.92 -1.65
N SER A 118 -19.11 -6.88 -0.81
CA SER A 118 -19.54 -5.52 -1.19
C SER A 118 -18.70 -4.94 -2.34
N LYS A 119 -17.38 -5.13 -2.29
CA LYS A 119 -16.46 -4.64 -3.34
C LYS A 119 -16.24 -5.65 -4.48
N GLY A 120 -16.84 -6.84 -4.41
CA GLY A 120 -16.68 -7.92 -5.39
C GLY A 120 -15.21 -8.33 -5.63
N LEU A 121 -14.41 -8.40 -4.55
CA LEU A 121 -12.97 -8.64 -4.64
C LEU A 121 -12.63 -10.08 -5.02
N LYS A 122 -11.57 -10.23 -5.80
CA LYS A 122 -11.09 -11.51 -6.32
C LYS A 122 -9.63 -11.76 -5.96
N ALA A 123 -9.24 -13.03 -6.01
CA ALA A 123 -7.84 -13.39 -5.82
C ALA A 123 -7.01 -12.76 -6.94
N GLY A 124 -6.00 -11.99 -6.56
CA GLY A 124 -5.17 -11.21 -7.48
C GLY A 124 -5.31 -9.70 -7.32
N ASP A 125 -6.46 -9.22 -6.81
CA ASP A 125 -6.71 -7.82 -6.50
C ASP A 125 -5.77 -7.32 -5.39
N MET A 126 -5.56 -6.00 -5.34
CA MET A 126 -4.75 -5.33 -4.33
C MET A 126 -5.64 -4.76 -3.23
N ILE A 127 -5.19 -4.84 -1.98
CA ILE A 127 -5.77 -4.11 -0.86
C ILE A 127 -4.71 -3.23 -0.22
N GLU A 128 -5.08 -2.02 0.13
CA GLU A 128 -4.23 -1.06 0.82
C GLU A 128 -4.93 -0.49 2.05
N PHE A 129 -4.19 -0.42 3.15
CA PHE A 129 -4.61 0.26 4.37
C PHE A 129 -3.65 1.39 4.67
N TYR A 130 -4.17 2.56 4.99
CA TYR A 130 -3.40 3.74 5.36
C TYR A 130 -3.99 4.41 6.59
N LYS A 131 -3.14 5.09 7.36
CA LYS A 131 -3.55 5.83 8.55
C LYS A 131 -3.51 7.32 8.24
N GLU A 132 -4.59 8.03 8.57
CA GLU A 132 -4.63 9.48 8.59
C GLU A 132 -3.78 9.95 9.78
N THR A 133 -2.75 10.76 9.51
CA THR A 133 -1.80 11.27 10.51
C THR A 133 -2.11 12.72 10.89
N ASN A 134 -3.22 13.28 10.37
CA ASN A 134 -3.55 14.68 10.62
C ASN A 134 -3.93 14.89 12.11
N GLU A 135 -3.39 15.94 12.73
CA GLU A 135 -3.55 16.24 14.16
C GLU A 135 -5.00 16.54 14.56
N ALA A 136 -5.84 16.91 13.58
CA ALA A 136 -7.28 16.91 13.71
C ALA A 136 -7.83 15.48 13.57
N ALA A 137 -7.63 14.66 14.60
CA ALA A 137 -8.03 13.27 14.62
C ALA A 137 -9.52 13.10 14.28
N THR A 138 -9.82 12.75 13.03
CA THR A 138 -11.10 12.21 12.61
C THR A 138 -11.39 10.96 13.44
N ALA A 139 -12.66 10.72 13.79
CA ALA A 139 -13.07 9.54 14.59
C ALA A 139 -12.58 8.20 14.00
N HIS A 140 -12.23 8.16 12.71
CA HIS A 140 -11.74 6.99 11.99
C HIS A 140 -10.31 7.21 11.48
N ALA A 141 -9.32 6.71 12.22
CA ALA A 141 -7.92 6.91 11.89
C ALA A 141 -7.42 6.10 10.67
N TYR A 142 -8.17 5.10 10.21
CA TYR A 142 -7.77 4.25 9.09
C TYR A 142 -8.65 4.44 7.87
N ARG A 143 -8.04 4.17 6.72
CA ARG A 143 -8.71 4.11 5.44
C ARG A 143 -8.34 2.81 4.73
N VAL A 144 -9.23 2.33 3.87
CA VAL A 144 -9.06 1.11 3.09
C VAL A 144 -9.34 1.37 1.61
N ARG A 145 -8.43 0.95 0.74
CA ARG A 145 -8.57 1.01 -0.72
C ARG A 145 -8.41 -0.36 -1.32
N ALA A 146 -9.19 -0.65 -2.34
CA ALA A 146 -9.08 -1.88 -3.11
C ALA A 146 -8.83 -1.53 -4.58
N GLU A 147 -7.93 -2.27 -5.22
CA GLU A 147 -7.65 -2.12 -6.64
C GLU A 147 -7.82 -3.44 -7.36
N ARG A 148 -8.56 -3.40 -8.46
CA ARG A 148 -8.83 -4.55 -9.32
C ARG A 148 -7.63 -4.86 -10.19
N GLN A 149 -7.25 -6.13 -10.25
CA GLN A 149 -6.20 -6.59 -11.14
C GLN A 149 -6.68 -6.56 -12.60
N ILE A 150 -5.98 -5.82 -13.46
CA ILE A 150 -6.23 -5.78 -14.90
C ILE A 150 -5.38 -6.85 -15.59
N LYS A 151 -6.03 -7.70 -16.38
CA LYS A 151 -5.35 -8.73 -17.19
C LYS A 151 -5.66 -8.56 -18.67
N ILE A 152 -4.63 -8.64 -19.49
CA ILE A 152 -4.72 -8.67 -20.95
C ILE A 152 -4.06 -9.97 -21.40
N PHE A 153 -4.81 -10.85 -22.06
CA PHE A 153 -4.34 -12.18 -22.48
C PHE A 153 -3.68 -13.01 -21.36
N GLY A 154 -4.22 -12.92 -20.14
CA GLY A 154 -3.70 -13.65 -18.97
C GLY A 154 -2.47 -13.00 -18.30
N VAL A 155 -1.87 -11.97 -18.91
CA VAL A 155 -0.76 -11.19 -18.36
C VAL A 155 -1.31 -10.03 -17.54
N VAL A 156 -0.71 -9.77 -16.38
CA VAL A 156 -1.09 -8.65 -15.50
C VAL A 156 -0.58 -7.35 -16.11
N PHE A 157 -1.49 -6.48 -16.50
CA PHE A 157 -1.18 -5.20 -17.13
C PHE A 157 -1.10 -4.06 -16.10
N GLY A 158 -1.88 -4.15 -15.03
CA GLY A 158 -1.89 -3.13 -13.98
C GLY A 158 -2.99 -3.35 -12.95
N TYR A 159 -3.26 -2.30 -12.19
CA TYR A 159 -4.29 -2.24 -11.15
C TYR A 159 -5.11 -0.96 -11.34
N ALA A 160 -6.41 -1.02 -11.04
CA ALA A 160 -7.29 0.15 -11.07
C ALA A 160 -8.21 0.19 -9.84
N PRO A 161 -8.54 1.37 -9.29
CA PRO A 161 -9.40 1.48 -8.12
C PRO A 161 -10.75 0.77 -8.28
N VAL A 162 -11.21 0.11 -7.22
CA VAL A 162 -12.55 -0.48 -7.16
C VAL A 162 -13.52 0.62 -6.74
N THR A 163 -14.06 1.34 -7.71
CA THR A 163 -15.15 2.29 -7.45
C THR A 163 -16.42 1.53 -7.07
N ALA A 164 -17.16 2.06 -6.09
CA ALA A 164 -18.50 1.57 -5.82
C ALA A 164 -19.35 1.81 -7.07
N THR A 165 -20.04 0.78 -7.56
CA THR A 165 -21.16 0.97 -8.47
C THR A 165 -22.20 1.78 -7.73
N SER A 166 -22.34 3.06 -8.08
CA SER A 166 -23.51 3.86 -7.73
C SER A 166 -24.72 3.02 -8.10
N HIS A 167 -25.50 2.59 -7.12
CA HIS A 167 -26.86 2.17 -7.40
C HIS A 167 -27.57 3.41 -7.93
N GLU A 168 -27.62 3.54 -9.24
CA GLU A 168 -28.55 4.44 -9.90
C GLU A 168 -29.94 3.90 -9.60
N SER A 169 -30.56 4.47 -8.56
CA SER A 169 -31.95 4.26 -8.22
C SER A 169 -32.79 4.70 -9.41
N SER A 170 -33.09 3.78 -10.31
CA SER A 170 -34.13 3.94 -11.32
C SER A 170 -35.47 3.99 -10.60
N ASN A 171 -35.80 5.15 -10.03
CA ASN A 171 -37.18 5.51 -9.73
C ASN A 171 -37.86 5.85 -11.06
N VAL A 172 -38.30 4.81 -11.76
CA VAL A 172 -39.40 4.94 -12.72
C VAL A 172 -40.62 4.35 -12.03
N SER A 173 -41.43 5.21 -11.43
CA SER A 173 -42.78 4.85 -11.01
C SER A 173 -43.62 4.57 -12.27
N PRO A 174 -44.31 3.43 -12.37
CA PRO A 174 -45.37 3.28 -13.35
C PRO A 174 -46.64 3.99 -12.83
N ILE A 175 -47.06 4.99 -13.60
CA ILE A 175 -48.41 5.55 -13.81
C ILE A 175 -49.20 5.98 -12.56
#